data_AF-A0A8T4LQT3-F1
#
_entry.id   AF-A0A8T4LQT3-F1
#
_cell.length_a   1.000
_cell.length_b   1.000
_cell.length_c   1.000
_cell.angle_alpha   90.00
_cell.angle_beta   90.00
_cell.angle_gamma   90.00
#
_symmetry.space_group_name_H-M   'P 1'
#
loop_
_entity.id
_entity.type
_entity.pdbx_description
1 polymer ?
#
loop_
_entity_poly.entity_id
_entity_poly.type
_entity_poly.pdbx_seq_one_letter_code
_entity_poly.pdbx_strand_id
1 'polypeptide(L)'
;MRRIALSSEPWALSHALRASDPFKRFKPEPTHEVRQADVTGAELDRLRARRKMLREMDPERALQVIEFHRLNLFQALALAQREGKLIVPNFVHDRILIVTDEKSFPPNYAVWTGTLVIYEAPNMPFRDKVTSRYKENNEYSFSFSVPKQLQGKKNCALAIEHPDFEVIAVGNNRYEVKLVDGANVHLIENFPYDTGDYGFDPKTGVPTGKKVTDSNKKRELWRDYNAYISLLVRYCNETDGYHRRIVDMHFEPPYDLWVALF
;
A
#
# COMPACT_ATOMS: atom_id res chain seq x y z
N MET A 1 50.90 28.85 -34.57
CA MET A 1 49.45 29.13 -34.40
C MET A 1 48.70 28.71 -35.66
N ARG A 2 47.45 28.25 -35.48
CA ARG A 2 46.45 27.79 -36.47
C ARG A 2 46.64 26.37 -37.02
N ARG A 3 46.07 25.39 -36.31
CA ARG A 3 45.50 24.18 -36.91
C ARG A 3 44.03 24.49 -37.22
N ILE A 4 43.67 24.42 -38.49
CA ILE A 4 42.29 24.41 -39.00
C ILE A 4 42.02 22.98 -39.47
N ALA A 5 40.85 22.48 -39.12
CA ALA A 5 40.35 21.13 -39.38
C ALA A 5 39.88 20.94 -40.83
N LEU A 6 40.10 19.74 -41.37
CA LEU A 6 39.38 19.13 -42.49
C LEU A 6 39.42 17.61 -42.22
N SER A 7 38.34 17.01 -41.73
CA SER A 7 37.20 16.47 -42.49
C SER A 7 37.30 14.94 -42.60
N SER A 8 36.49 14.24 -41.82
CA SER A 8 36.03 12.88 -42.13
C SER A 8 34.75 12.62 -41.34
N GLU A 9 33.60 12.93 -41.95
CA GLU A 9 32.35 12.25 -41.63
C GLU A 9 32.31 10.89 -42.36
N PRO A 10 31.31 10.03 -42.13
CA PRO A 10 31.32 9.04 -41.07
C PRO A 10 31.29 7.63 -41.66
N TRP A 11 31.95 6.68 -40.99
CA TRP A 11 31.68 5.27 -41.25
C TRP A 11 30.26 4.96 -40.79
N ALA A 12 29.39 4.73 -41.78
CA ALA A 12 28.06 4.21 -41.61
C ALA A 12 28.15 2.85 -40.90
N LEU A 13 28.00 2.87 -39.58
CA LEU A 13 27.70 1.68 -38.81
C LEU A 13 26.27 1.28 -39.14
N SER A 14 26.17 0.26 -39.98
CA SER A 14 24.98 -0.52 -40.23
C SER A 14 24.29 -0.84 -38.91
N HIS A 15 23.19 -0.15 -38.62
CA HIS A 15 22.23 -0.56 -37.62
C HIS A 15 21.60 -1.87 -38.11
N ALA A 16 22.19 -2.99 -37.71
CA ALA A 16 21.47 -4.24 -37.64
C ALA A 16 20.29 -4.01 -36.67
N LEU A 17 19.10 -3.90 -37.23
CA LEU A 17 17.83 -3.92 -36.51
C LEU A 17 17.71 -5.27 -35.80
N ARG A 18 18.28 -5.37 -34.60
CA ARG A 18 18.02 -6.49 -33.70
C ARG A 18 16.60 -6.34 -33.18
N ALA A 19 15.74 -7.28 -33.55
CA ALA A 19 14.37 -7.46 -33.05
C ALA A 19 14.32 -7.92 -31.57
N SER A 20 15.27 -7.50 -30.73
CA SER A 20 15.46 -8.01 -29.37
C SER A 20 15.47 -6.92 -28.29
N ASP A 21 14.82 -5.78 -28.52
CA ASP A 21 14.69 -4.73 -27.50
C ASP A 21 13.24 -4.20 -27.45
N PRO A 22 12.30 -4.95 -26.84
CA PRO A 22 10.90 -4.55 -26.76
C PRO A 22 10.62 -3.43 -25.75
N PHE A 23 11.63 -2.95 -24.99
CA PHE A 23 11.42 -2.02 -23.87
C PHE A 23 11.91 -0.59 -24.11
N LYS A 24 12.59 -0.28 -25.22
CA LYS A 24 12.99 1.10 -25.55
C LYS A 24 11.86 2.03 -26.03
N ARG A 25 10.59 1.58 -26.03
CA ARG A 25 9.45 2.40 -26.46
C ARG A 25 8.77 3.22 -25.37
N PHE A 26 9.08 3.00 -24.10
CA PHE A 26 8.52 3.81 -23.03
C PHE A 26 9.48 4.94 -22.68
N LYS A 27 9.18 6.15 -23.20
CA LYS A 27 9.71 7.37 -22.56
C LYS A 27 9.18 7.37 -21.12
N PRO A 28 10.01 7.68 -20.11
CA PRO A 28 9.50 7.93 -18.76
C PRO A 28 8.39 8.98 -18.88
N GLU A 29 7.22 8.68 -18.32
CA GLU A 29 6.16 9.69 -18.25
C GLU A 29 6.71 10.93 -17.53
N PRO A 30 6.44 12.15 -18.04
CA PRO A 30 6.88 13.35 -17.37
C PRO A 30 6.31 13.37 -15.94
N THR A 31 7.17 13.54 -14.96
CA THR A 31 6.79 13.77 -13.56
C THR A 31 5.90 15.01 -13.52
N HIS A 32 4.59 14.81 -13.46
CA HIS A 32 3.63 15.90 -13.32
C HIS A 32 3.42 16.17 -11.84
N GLU A 33 3.53 17.45 -11.46
CA GLU A 33 3.05 17.91 -10.17
C GLU A 33 1.56 17.55 -10.06
N VAL A 34 1.26 16.67 -9.11
CA VAL A 34 -0.09 16.21 -8.80
C VAL A 34 -0.89 17.44 -8.36
N ARG A 35 -1.76 17.96 -9.22
CA ARG A 35 -2.76 18.93 -8.81
C ARG A 35 -3.66 18.25 -7.78
N GLN A 36 -3.63 18.74 -6.55
CA GLN A 36 -4.58 18.35 -5.51
C GLN A 36 -5.98 18.78 -5.96
N ALA A 37 -6.78 17.83 -6.43
CA ALA A 37 -8.21 18.03 -6.59
C ALA A 37 -8.86 17.66 -5.25
N ASP A 38 -9.46 18.64 -4.57
CA ASP A 38 -10.25 18.38 -3.38
C ASP A 38 -11.40 17.43 -3.75
N VAL A 39 -11.42 16.25 -3.13
CA VAL A 39 -12.51 15.28 -3.31
C VAL A 39 -13.78 15.89 -2.72
N THR A 40 -14.78 16.15 -3.57
CA THR A 40 -16.05 16.71 -3.11
C THR A 40 -16.81 15.71 -2.23
N GLY A 41 -17.64 16.17 -1.29
CA GLY A 41 -18.38 15.29 -0.37
C GLY A 41 -19.20 14.19 -1.06
N ALA A 42 -19.78 14.48 -2.22
CA ALA A 42 -20.53 13.49 -3.01
C ALA A 42 -19.66 12.36 -3.58
N GLU A 43 -18.42 12.66 -3.95
CA GLU A 43 -17.47 11.66 -4.47
C GLU A 43 -16.94 10.76 -3.35
N LEU A 44 -16.63 11.34 -2.19
CA LEU A 44 -16.23 10.59 -1.01
C LEU A 44 -17.32 9.60 -0.57
N ASP A 45 -18.58 10.04 -0.54
CA ASP A 45 -19.71 9.17 -0.21
C ASP A 45 -19.88 8.04 -1.24
N ARG A 46 -19.64 8.33 -2.53
CA ARG A 46 -19.65 7.30 -3.58
C ARG A 46 -18.55 6.27 -3.37
N LEU A 47 -17.34 6.69 -3.03
CA LEU A 47 -16.21 5.77 -2.76
C LEU A 47 -16.46 4.93 -1.49
N ARG A 48 -17.01 5.53 -0.43
CA ARG A 48 -17.44 4.80 0.77
C ARG A 48 -18.55 3.78 0.47
N ALA A 49 -19.50 4.13 -0.38
CA ALA A 49 -20.54 3.21 -0.86
C ALA A 49 -19.93 2.06 -1.68
N ARG A 50 -18.96 2.33 -2.56
CA ARG A 50 -18.21 1.28 -3.28
C ARG A 50 -17.47 0.34 -2.34
N ARG A 51 -16.82 0.89 -1.29
CA ARG A 51 -16.16 0.08 -0.26
C ARG A 51 -17.14 -0.85 0.45
N LYS A 52 -18.33 -0.36 0.80
CA LYS A 52 -19.40 -1.18 1.39
C LYS A 52 -19.88 -2.26 0.42
N MET A 53 -20.10 -1.92 -0.84
CA MET A 53 -20.50 -2.88 -1.87
C MET A 53 -19.44 -3.98 -2.04
N LEU A 54 -18.15 -3.62 -2.12
CA LEU A 54 -17.06 -4.59 -2.23
C LEU A 54 -16.95 -5.49 -0.99
N ARG A 55 -17.31 -4.97 0.20
CA ARG A 55 -17.40 -5.75 1.44
C ARG A 55 -18.49 -6.82 1.40
N GLU A 56 -19.61 -6.54 0.75
CA GLU A 56 -20.75 -7.44 0.65
C GLU A 56 -20.68 -8.36 -0.57
N MET A 57 -19.85 -8.01 -1.56
CA MET A 57 -19.66 -8.78 -2.79
C MET A 57 -19.07 -10.17 -2.51
N ASP A 58 -19.51 -11.15 -3.29
CA ASP A 58 -18.91 -12.48 -3.33
C ASP A 58 -17.41 -12.40 -3.74
N PRO A 59 -16.50 -13.18 -3.12
CA PRO A 59 -15.06 -13.05 -3.39
C PRO A 59 -14.65 -13.35 -4.83
N GLU A 60 -15.27 -14.33 -5.50
CA GLU A 60 -14.94 -14.64 -6.90
C GLU A 60 -15.39 -13.50 -7.80
N ARG A 61 -16.57 -12.93 -7.52
CA ARG A 61 -17.08 -11.77 -8.25
C ARG A 61 -16.23 -10.52 -8.00
N ALA A 62 -15.78 -10.30 -6.78
CA ALA A 62 -14.89 -9.20 -6.43
C ALA A 62 -13.58 -9.28 -7.23
N LEU A 63 -12.98 -10.47 -7.35
CA LEU A 63 -11.77 -10.65 -8.13
C LEU A 63 -11.94 -10.28 -9.60
N GLN A 64 -13.10 -10.58 -10.21
CA GLN A 64 -13.37 -10.28 -11.62
C GLN A 64 -13.50 -8.78 -11.94
N VAL A 65 -13.82 -7.94 -10.94
CA VAL A 65 -14.07 -6.51 -11.13
C VAL A 65 -12.93 -5.63 -10.63
N ILE A 66 -11.93 -6.22 -9.97
CA ILE A 66 -10.75 -5.52 -9.49
C ILE A 66 -9.71 -5.42 -10.62
N GLU A 67 -9.15 -4.23 -10.77
CA GLU A 67 -8.06 -3.97 -11.70
C GLU A 67 -6.72 -4.00 -10.97
N PHE A 68 -5.75 -4.77 -11.50
CA PHE A 68 -4.41 -4.89 -10.92
C PHE A 68 -3.40 -4.05 -11.70
N HIS A 69 -2.68 -3.18 -10.98
CA HIS A 69 -1.63 -2.34 -11.52
C HIS A 69 -0.35 -2.54 -10.73
N ARG A 70 0.82 -2.35 -11.35
CA ARG A 70 2.11 -2.40 -10.65
C ARG A 70 2.62 -0.98 -10.40
N LEU A 71 2.55 -0.52 -9.16
CA LEU A 71 2.74 0.87 -8.77
C LEU A 71 3.35 0.94 -7.36
N ASN A 72 4.10 2.00 -7.09
CA ASN A 72 4.44 2.36 -5.71
C ASN A 72 3.26 3.06 -4.99
N LEU A 73 3.39 3.27 -3.68
CA LEU A 73 2.33 3.83 -2.84
C LEU A 73 1.81 5.18 -3.34
N PHE A 74 2.70 6.08 -3.76
CA PHE A 74 2.31 7.42 -4.20
C PHE A 74 1.58 7.39 -5.54
N GLN A 75 2.08 6.57 -6.47
CA GLN A 75 1.43 6.33 -7.76
C GLN A 75 0.05 5.69 -7.59
N ALA A 76 -0.08 4.74 -6.67
CA ALA A 76 -1.34 4.07 -6.34
C ALA A 76 -2.41 5.08 -5.89
N LEU A 77 -2.06 5.94 -4.93
CA LEU A 77 -2.96 6.98 -4.41
C LEU A 77 -3.33 7.99 -5.49
N ALA A 78 -2.35 8.46 -6.28
CA ALA A 78 -2.59 9.41 -7.36
C ALA A 78 -3.49 8.82 -8.45
N LEU A 79 -3.28 7.55 -8.83
CA LEU A 79 -4.10 6.85 -9.80
C LEU A 79 -5.54 6.66 -9.31
N ALA A 80 -5.70 6.20 -8.06
CA ALA A 80 -7.00 6.02 -7.44
C ALA A 80 -7.80 7.32 -7.40
N GLN A 81 -7.18 8.43 -6.99
CA GLN A 81 -7.80 9.75 -6.99
C GLN A 81 -8.16 10.21 -8.41
N ARG A 82 -7.23 10.11 -9.36
CA ARG A 82 -7.45 10.53 -10.76
C ARG A 82 -8.63 9.80 -11.42
N GLU A 83 -8.79 8.52 -11.10
CA GLU A 83 -9.82 7.67 -11.71
C GLU A 83 -11.10 7.56 -10.86
N GLY A 84 -11.15 8.23 -9.71
CA GLY A 84 -12.26 8.11 -8.76
C GLY A 84 -12.49 6.65 -8.36
N LYS A 85 -11.41 5.92 -8.09
CA LYS A 85 -11.39 4.49 -7.73
C LYS A 85 -10.95 4.31 -6.27
N LEU A 86 -11.38 3.20 -5.69
CA LEU A 86 -11.01 2.73 -4.38
C LEU A 86 -9.78 1.82 -4.48
N ILE A 87 -8.73 2.10 -3.71
CA ILE A 87 -7.71 1.08 -3.43
C ILE A 87 -8.35 0.02 -2.54
N VAL A 88 -8.31 -1.24 -2.98
CA VAL A 88 -9.04 -2.34 -2.34
C VAL A 88 -8.52 -2.59 -0.92
N PRO A 89 -9.37 -2.57 0.13
CA PRO A 89 -8.94 -2.78 1.50
C PRO A 89 -8.43 -4.21 1.78
N ASN A 90 -7.61 -4.34 2.82
CA ASN A 90 -7.00 -5.60 3.23
C ASN A 90 -8.01 -6.73 3.50
N PHE A 91 -9.13 -6.44 4.17
CA PHE A 91 -10.15 -7.46 4.47
C PHE A 91 -10.79 -8.06 3.20
N VAL A 92 -10.83 -7.32 2.08
CA VAL A 92 -11.33 -7.85 0.80
C VAL A 92 -10.32 -8.83 0.23
N HIS A 93 -9.04 -8.45 0.20
CA HIS A 93 -7.97 -9.35 -0.21
C HIS A 93 -7.94 -10.65 0.60
N ASP A 94 -8.13 -10.54 1.91
CA ASP A 94 -8.26 -11.70 2.80
C ASP A 94 -9.35 -12.67 2.34
N ARG A 95 -10.54 -12.15 2.02
CA ARG A 95 -11.67 -12.98 1.57
C ARG A 95 -11.40 -13.64 0.23
N ILE A 96 -10.84 -12.88 -0.73
CA ILE A 96 -10.52 -13.40 -2.06
C ILE A 96 -9.47 -14.51 -1.94
N LEU A 97 -8.35 -14.25 -1.25
CA LEU A 97 -7.26 -15.22 -1.10
C LEU A 97 -7.69 -16.52 -0.40
N ILE A 98 -8.66 -16.46 0.52
CA ILE A 98 -9.20 -17.66 1.19
C ILE A 98 -10.01 -18.54 0.23
N VAL A 99 -10.75 -17.94 -0.71
CA VAL A 99 -11.75 -18.65 -1.51
C VAL A 99 -11.24 -19.02 -2.90
N THR A 100 -10.43 -18.17 -3.54
CA THR A 100 -10.04 -18.35 -4.94
C THR A 100 -8.77 -19.18 -5.11
N ASP A 101 -8.56 -19.75 -6.30
CA ASP A 101 -7.29 -20.41 -6.64
C ASP A 101 -6.15 -19.37 -6.76
N GLU A 102 -4.93 -19.78 -6.45
CA GLU A 102 -3.72 -18.97 -6.52
C GLU A 102 -3.39 -18.59 -7.97
N LYS A 103 -3.71 -19.48 -8.91
CA LYS A 103 -3.57 -19.25 -10.36
C LYS A 103 -4.41 -18.08 -10.88
N SER A 104 -5.38 -17.61 -10.09
CA SER A 104 -6.22 -16.47 -10.43
C SER A 104 -5.56 -15.13 -10.12
N PHE A 105 -4.39 -15.12 -9.49
CA PHE A 105 -3.65 -13.90 -9.14
C PHE A 105 -2.43 -13.68 -10.05
N PRO A 106 -1.97 -12.42 -10.16
CA PRO A 106 -0.68 -12.12 -10.77
C PRO A 106 0.47 -12.93 -10.15
N PRO A 107 1.48 -13.36 -10.93
CA PRO A 107 2.68 -14.01 -10.41
C PRO A 107 3.38 -13.15 -9.35
N ASN A 108 3.92 -13.79 -8.30
CA ASN A 108 4.51 -13.12 -7.14
C ASN A 108 3.57 -12.07 -6.53
N TYR A 109 2.39 -12.52 -6.10
CA TYR A 109 1.34 -11.64 -5.61
C TYR A 109 1.75 -10.94 -4.31
N ALA A 110 2.35 -9.76 -4.46
CA ALA A 110 2.65 -8.81 -3.41
C ALA A 110 1.83 -7.55 -3.73
N VAL A 111 0.85 -7.21 -2.89
CA VAL A 111 -0.11 -6.12 -3.18
C VAL A 111 -0.19 -5.11 -2.05
N TRP A 112 -0.06 -3.82 -2.39
CA TRP A 112 -0.46 -2.73 -1.51
C TRP A 112 -1.98 -2.76 -1.36
N THR A 113 -2.45 -2.84 -0.12
CA THR A 113 -3.88 -2.75 0.17
C THR A 113 -4.27 -1.32 0.49
N GLY A 114 -5.55 -1.00 0.34
CA GLY A 114 -6.14 0.26 0.77
C GLY A 114 -6.30 0.40 2.29
N THR A 115 -5.57 -0.38 3.11
CA THR A 115 -5.63 -0.31 4.56
C THR A 115 -4.31 0.25 5.09
N LEU A 116 -4.34 1.49 5.56
CA LEU A 116 -3.22 2.14 6.25
C LEU A 116 -3.16 1.66 7.70
N VAL A 117 -1.99 1.25 8.17
CA VAL A 117 -1.76 0.94 9.59
C VAL A 117 -0.74 1.90 10.18
N ILE A 118 -1.06 2.35 11.40
CA ILE A 118 -0.27 3.29 12.18
C ILE A 118 0.03 2.67 13.53
N TYR A 119 1.31 2.60 13.88
CA TYR A 119 1.76 1.98 15.11
C TYR A 119 2.96 2.74 15.68
N GLU A 120 2.98 2.93 17.00
CA GLU A 120 4.05 3.64 17.70
C GLU A 120 5.21 2.70 18.04
N ALA A 121 5.03 1.81 19.03
CA ALA A 121 5.98 0.74 19.36
C ALA A 121 5.32 -0.21 20.38
N PRO A 122 5.92 -1.38 20.68
CA PRO A 122 5.46 -2.24 21.75
C PRO A 122 5.37 -1.51 23.08
N ASN A 123 4.22 -1.61 23.78
CA ASN A 123 3.94 -0.97 25.07
C ASN A 123 4.04 0.56 25.11
N MET A 124 4.23 1.21 23.98
CA MET A 124 4.25 2.67 23.89
C MET A 124 2.84 3.22 23.70
N PRO A 125 2.43 4.22 24.50
CA PRO A 125 1.14 4.86 24.31
C PRO A 125 1.17 5.77 23.08
N PHE A 126 0.07 5.86 22.35
CA PHE A 126 -0.08 6.90 21.34
C PHE A 126 0.00 8.29 22.00
N ARG A 127 0.94 9.11 21.51
CA ARG A 127 1.04 10.52 21.89
C ARG A 127 0.14 11.36 20.99
N ASP A 128 0.38 12.66 20.93
CA ASP A 128 -0.28 13.58 20.02
C ASP A 128 0.04 13.30 18.55
N LYS A 129 1.22 12.72 18.26
CA LYS A 129 1.67 12.44 16.89
C LYS A 129 2.52 11.18 16.85
N VAL A 130 2.31 10.38 15.79
CA VAL A 130 3.19 9.26 15.40
C VAL A 130 4.06 9.74 14.26
N THR A 131 5.35 9.39 14.27
CA THR A 131 6.25 9.64 13.14
C THR A 131 7.04 8.39 12.79
N SER A 132 7.06 8.02 11.52
CA SER A 132 7.89 6.94 11.00
C SER A 132 8.94 7.48 10.03
N ARG A 133 10.06 6.78 9.90
CA ARG A 133 11.13 7.11 8.95
C ARG A 133 11.60 5.86 8.24
N TYR A 134 11.77 5.96 6.93
CA TYR A 134 12.27 4.90 6.07
C TYR A 134 13.60 5.37 5.48
N LYS A 135 14.59 4.46 5.41
CA LYS A 135 15.97 4.79 5.03
C LYS A 135 16.54 3.73 4.10
N GLU A 136 15.96 3.61 2.92
CA GLU A 136 16.57 2.87 1.82
C GLU A 136 16.65 3.79 0.61
N ASN A 137 17.87 4.13 0.18
CA ASN A 137 18.20 5.05 -0.92
C ASN A 137 17.85 6.55 -0.71
N ASN A 138 16.73 6.88 -0.06
CA ASN A 138 16.35 8.24 0.33
C ASN A 138 15.63 8.22 1.69
N GLU A 139 15.84 9.23 2.54
CA GLU A 139 15.10 9.33 3.81
C GLU A 139 13.68 9.85 3.54
N TYR A 140 12.68 9.01 3.80
CA TYR A 140 11.26 9.38 3.80
C TYR A 140 10.76 9.46 5.24
N SER A 141 9.87 10.41 5.55
CA SER A 141 9.21 10.45 6.85
C SER A 141 7.72 10.69 6.75
N PHE A 142 6.93 9.91 7.48
CA PHE A 142 5.50 10.10 7.58
C PHE A 142 5.15 10.59 8.99
N SER A 143 4.13 11.43 9.07
CA SER A 143 3.56 11.84 10.35
C SER A 143 2.04 11.75 10.35
N PHE A 144 1.48 11.38 11.49
CA PHE A 144 0.04 11.33 11.70
C PHE A 144 -0.31 11.94 13.06
N SER A 145 -1.23 12.91 13.05
CA SER A 145 -1.76 13.52 14.27
C SER A 145 -2.85 12.62 14.86
N VAL A 146 -2.61 12.08 16.06
CA VAL A 146 -3.50 11.10 16.69
C VAL A 146 -4.74 11.80 17.26
N PRO A 147 -5.97 11.36 16.91
CA PRO A 147 -7.19 11.89 17.50
C PRO A 147 -7.17 11.81 19.02
N LYS A 148 -7.60 12.89 19.72
CA LYS A 148 -7.52 13.00 21.20
C LYS A 148 -8.09 11.79 21.94
N GLN A 149 -9.19 11.22 21.46
CA GLN A 149 -9.86 10.05 22.04
C GLN A 149 -9.05 8.74 21.94
N LEU A 150 -8.04 8.69 21.06
CA LEU A 150 -7.15 7.54 20.86
C LEU A 150 -5.78 7.72 21.54
N GLN A 151 -5.46 8.92 22.04
CA GLN A 151 -4.22 9.19 22.75
C GLN A 151 -4.16 8.44 24.09
N GLY A 152 -2.96 8.07 24.53
CA GLY A 152 -2.71 7.32 25.76
C GLY A 152 -2.96 5.80 25.67
N LYS A 153 -3.61 5.32 24.61
CA LYS A 153 -3.82 3.89 24.37
C LYS A 153 -2.49 3.20 24.07
N LYS A 154 -2.24 2.06 24.71
CA LYS A 154 -1.03 1.24 24.56
C LYS A 154 -1.38 -0.08 23.89
N ASN A 155 -0.38 -0.75 23.33
CA ASN A 155 -0.51 -2.11 22.77
C ASN A 155 -1.61 -2.21 21.72
N CYS A 156 -1.71 -1.17 20.90
CA CYS A 156 -2.70 -1.05 19.87
C CYS A 156 -2.09 -0.46 18.60
N ALA A 157 -2.70 -0.77 17.47
CA ALA A 157 -2.47 -0.09 16.20
C ALA A 157 -3.73 0.67 15.80
N LEU A 158 -3.60 1.66 14.92
CA LEU A 158 -4.72 2.28 14.22
C LEU A 158 -4.76 1.74 12.81
N ALA A 159 -5.95 1.42 12.32
CA ALA A 159 -6.17 1.05 10.93
C ALA A 159 -7.19 2.00 10.29
N ILE A 160 -6.88 2.50 9.10
CA ILE A 160 -7.70 3.45 8.35
C ILE A 160 -7.83 2.93 6.92
N GLU A 161 -9.05 2.81 6.42
CA GLU A 161 -9.32 2.30 5.07
C GLU A 161 -9.44 3.46 4.09
N HIS A 162 -8.84 3.34 2.90
CA HIS A 162 -9.07 4.26 1.79
C HIS A 162 -10.59 4.30 1.50
N PRO A 163 -11.19 5.47 1.20
CA PRO A 163 -10.57 6.79 1.03
C PRO A 163 -10.58 7.67 2.30
N ASP A 164 -10.62 7.11 3.52
CA ASP A 164 -10.76 7.90 4.76
C ASP A 164 -9.47 8.61 5.21
N PHE A 165 -8.42 8.59 4.39
CA PHE A 165 -7.19 9.32 4.62
C PHE A 165 -6.60 9.87 3.32
N GLU A 166 -5.78 10.90 3.45
CA GLU A 166 -4.96 11.47 2.39
C GLU A 166 -3.49 11.50 2.83
N VAL A 167 -2.57 11.39 1.87
CA VAL A 167 -1.13 11.54 2.08
C VAL A 167 -0.68 12.83 1.41
N ILE A 168 -0.29 13.81 2.20
CA ILE A 168 0.06 15.16 1.74
C ILE A 168 1.57 15.35 1.85
N ALA A 169 2.21 15.73 0.75
CA ALA A 169 3.62 16.11 0.77
C ALA A 169 3.81 17.45 1.50
N VAL A 170 4.69 17.48 2.50
CA VAL A 170 5.07 18.70 3.24
C VAL A 170 6.49 19.17 2.91
N GLY A 171 7.09 18.61 1.86
CA GLY A 171 8.43 18.93 1.35
C GLY A 171 9.54 18.04 1.92
N ASN A 172 10.70 18.00 1.26
CA ASN A 172 11.89 17.23 1.68
C ASN A 172 11.61 15.75 1.98
N ASN A 173 10.84 15.07 1.13
CA ASN A 173 10.39 13.68 1.31
C ASN A 173 9.65 13.42 2.63
N ARG A 174 9.00 14.46 3.17
CA ARG A 174 8.14 14.35 4.34
C ARG A 174 6.68 14.39 3.92
N TYR A 175 5.88 13.56 4.57
CA TYR A 175 4.48 13.38 4.27
C TYR A 175 3.65 13.42 5.55
N GLU A 176 2.48 14.04 5.47
CA GLU A 176 1.48 14.04 6.54
C GLU A 176 0.28 13.22 6.10
N VAL A 177 -0.15 12.29 6.95
CA VAL A 177 -1.42 11.59 6.79
C VAL A 177 -2.51 12.44 7.43
N LYS A 178 -3.47 12.90 6.62
CA LYS A 178 -4.65 13.61 7.10
C LYS A 178 -5.88 12.73 7.03
N LEU A 179 -6.74 12.84 8.04
CA LEU A 179 -8.05 12.19 8.02
C LEU A 179 -9.00 13.03 7.19
N VAL A 180 -9.79 12.37 6.35
CA VAL A 180 -10.91 13.00 5.66
C VAL A 180 -12.07 13.19 6.64
N ASP A 181 -12.93 14.19 6.45
CA ASP A 181 -14.08 14.42 7.31
C ASP A 181 -14.98 13.18 7.41
N GLY A 182 -15.34 12.82 8.65
CA GLY A 182 -16.09 11.60 8.96
C GLY A 182 -15.30 10.29 8.80
N ALA A 183 -13.97 10.36 8.67
CA ALA A 183 -13.10 9.18 8.59
C ALA A 183 -13.32 8.22 9.75
N ASN A 184 -13.33 6.93 9.43
CA ASN A 184 -13.40 5.89 10.44
C ASN A 184 -12.00 5.37 10.77
N VAL A 185 -11.55 5.63 12.00
CA VAL A 185 -10.27 5.12 12.53
C VAL A 185 -10.55 3.91 13.40
N HIS A 186 -10.09 2.75 12.97
CA HIS A 186 -10.24 1.51 13.70
C HIS A 186 -9.12 1.35 14.73
N LEU A 187 -9.48 1.19 16.01
CA LEU A 187 -8.52 0.80 17.05
C LEU A 187 -8.35 -0.72 17.04
N ILE A 188 -7.15 -1.19 16.72
CA ILE A 188 -6.78 -2.60 16.81
C ILE A 188 -6.13 -2.83 18.17
N GLU A 189 -6.92 -3.34 19.12
CA GLU A 189 -6.43 -3.65 20.47
C GLU A 189 -5.53 -4.89 20.47
N ASN A 190 -4.67 -5.02 21.49
CA ASN A 190 -3.75 -6.15 21.65
C ASN A 190 -2.92 -6.43 20.40
N PHE A 191 -2.41 -5.38 19.77
CA PHE A 191 -1.60 -5.52 18.56
C PHE A 191 -0.30 -6.28 18.87
N PRO A 192 0.09 -7.29 18.07
CA PRO A 192 1.22 -8.16 18.40
C PRO A 192 2.57 -7.44 18.55
N TYR A 193 3.44 -7.93 19.42
CA TYR A 193 4.75 -7.32 19.71
C TYR A 193 5.88 -7.81 18.82
N ASP A 194 5.71 -8.95 18.17
CA ASP A 194 6.71 -9.64 17.40
C ASP A 194 6.12 -10.21 16.10
N THR A 195 7.00 -10.74 15.25
CA THR A 195 6.61 -11.48 14.05
C THR A 195 6.06 -12.84 14.44
N GLY A 196 5.05 -13.31 13.69
CA GLY A 196 4.48 -14.64 13.85
C GLY A 196 3.03 -14.74 13.40
N ASP A 197 2.38 -15.82 13.79
CA ASP A 197 1.01 -16.12 13.42
C ASP A 197 0.02 -15.65 14.49
N TYR A 198 -0.97 -14.85 14.11
CA TYR A 198 -1.99 -14.32 15.02
C TYR A 198 -3.41 -14.51 14.49
N GLY A 199 -4.39 -14.30 15.36
CA GLY A 199 -5.74 -13.98 14.90
C GLY A 199 -5.76 -12.62 14.18
N PHE A 200 -6.91 -12.23 13.67
CA PHE A 200 -7.07 -10.95 12.97
C PHE A 200 -8.39 -10.28 13.34
N ASP A 201 -8.41 -8.95 13.25
CA ASP A 201 -9.62 -8.15 13.42
C ASP A 201 -10.56 -8.41 12.24
N PRO A 202 -11.81 -8.86 12.46
CA PRO A 202 -12.70 -9.27 11.38
C PRO A 202 -13.16 -8.10 10.49
N LYS A 203 -12.99 -6.84 10.93
CA LYS A 203 -13.41 -5.66 10.15
C LYS A 203 -12.32 -5.24 9.15
N THR A 204 -11.06 -5.29 9.57
CA THR A 204 -9.91 -4.75 8.82
C THR A 204 -8.98 -5.83 8.28
N GLY A 205 -9.04 -7.06 8.81
CA GLY A 205 -8.10 -8.14 8.51
C GLY A 205 -6.72 -7.95 9.14
N VAL A 206 -6.54 -6.95 10.00
CA VAL A 206 -5.26 -6.64 10.66
C VAL A 206 -4.99 -7.67 11.77
N PRO A 207 -3.78 -8.24 11.87
CA PRO A 207 -3.41 -9.14 12.96
C PRO A 207 -3.63 -8.58 14.37
N THR A 208 -4.13 -9.39 15.30
CA THR A 208 -4.41 -9.01 16.70
C THR A 208 -4.34 -10.21 17.65
N GLY A 209 -4.02 -9.94 18.92
CA GLY A 209 -4.13 -10.89 20.01
C GLY A 209 -2.87 -11.73 20.24
N LYS A 210 -3.06 -12.96 20.74
CA LYS A 210 -1.97 -13.88 21.04
C LYS A 210 -1.58 -14.71 19.82
N LYS A 211 -0.35 -15.22 19.82
CA LYS A 211 0.11 -16.17 18.80
C LYS A 211 -0.79 -17.40 18.73
N VAL A 212 -1.03 -17.89 17.52
CA VAL A 212 -1.83 -19.10 17.26
C VAL A 212 -0.99 -20.11 16.48
N THR A 213 -1.02 -21.37 16.90
CA THR A 213 -0.12 -22.40 16.35
C THR A 213 -0.58 -22.93 15.00
N ASP A 214 -1.87 -23.15 14.78
CA ASP A 214 -2.34 -23.61 13.47
C ASP A 214 -3.84 -23.39 13.25
N SER A 215 -4.20 -22.61 12.24
CA SER A 215 -5.58 -22.51 11.74
C SER A 215 -5.63 -21.78 10.40
N ASN A 216 -6.64 -22.08 9.58
CA ASN A 216 -6.99 -21.26 8.39
C ASN A 216 -7.43 -19.83 8.76
N LYS A 217 -7.55 -19.53 10.05
CA LYS A 217 -7.91 -18.23 10.61
C LYS A 217 -6.71 -17.45 11.13
N LYS A 218 -5.47 -17.91 10.89
CA LYS A 218 -4.27 -17.17 11.25
C LYS A 218 -3.83 -16.21 10.15
N ARG A 219 -3.15 -15.14 10.54
CA ARG A 219 -2.39 -14.23 9.69
C ARG A 219 -0.97 -14.19 10.18
N GLU A 220 -0.04 -14.43 9.26
CA GLU A 220 1.37 -14.26 9.54
C GLU A 220 1.67 -12.76 9.44
N LEU A 221 2.06 -12.16 10.56
CA LEU A 221 2.44 -10.76 10.65
C LEU A 221 3.95 -10.65 10.52
N TRP A 222 4.42 -9.95 9.48
CA TRP A 222 5.77 -9.43 9.40
C TRP A 222 5.74 -7.94 9.73
N ARG A 223 6.51 -7.52 10.74
CA ARG A 223 6.49 -6.15 11.23
C ARG A 223 7.89 -5.63 11.56
N ASP A 224 8.04 -4.30 11.47
CA ASP A 224 9.16 -3.58 12.06
C ASP A 224 9.01 -3.51 13.59
N TYR A 225 10.13 -3.38 14.29
CA TYR A 225 10.17 -3.08 15.71
C TYR A 225 9.98 -1.58 16.00
N ASN A 226 10.15 -0.72 15.00
CA ASN A 226 9.98 0.74 15.12
C ASN A 226 8.53 1.20 14.89
N ALA A 227 8.32 2.52 15.04
CA ALA A 227 7.09 3.18 14.61
C ALA A 227 6.95 3.13 13.10
N TYR A 228 5.75 2.81 12.60
CA TYR A 228 5.48 2.79 11.17
C TYR A 228 4.10 3.36 10.84
N ILE A 229 4.03 3.96 9.65
CA ILE A 229 2.84 4.48 8.99
C ILE A 229 2.97 4.00 7.55
N SER A 230 2.25 2.93 7.20
CA SER A 230 2.32 2.36 5.85
C SER A 230 1.03 1.64 5.49
N LEU A 231 0.81 1.47 4.19
CA LEU A 231 -0.24 0.58 3.70
C LEU A 231 0.14 -0.86 4.04
N LEU A 232 -0.83 -1.66 4.44
CA LEU A 232 -0.61 -3.09 4.60
C LEU A 232 -0.32 -3.71 3.25
N VAL A 233 0.68 -4.59 3.24
CA VAL A 233 0.97 -5.42 2.08
C VAL A 233 0.48 -6.84 2.33
N ARG A 234 -0.10 -7.42 1.28
CA ARG A 234 -0.48 -8.82 1.23
C ARG A 234 0.44 -9.59 0.31
N TYR A 235 0.95 -10.71 0.81
CA TYR A 235 1.79 -11.62 0.05
C TYR A 235 1.06 -12.93 -0.23
N CYS A 236 1.37 -13.53 -1.38
CA CYS A 236 1.23 -14.93 -1.70
C CYS A 236 2.50 -15.36 -2.44
N ASN A 237 3.19 -16.39 -1.96
CA ASN A 237 4.35 -16.95 -2.63
C ASN A 237 4.05 -18.41 -2.99
N GLU A 238 4.49 -18.83 -4.19
CA GLU A 238 4.05 -20.04 -4.89
C GLU A 238 4.52 -21.35 -4.22
N THR A 239 5.45 -21.28 -3.28
CA THR A 239 6.25 -22.44 -2.89
C THR A 239 5.63 -23.36 -1.84
N ASP A 240 4.71 -22.91 -0.98
CA ASP A 240 4.28 -23.74 0.18
C ASP A 240 2.80 -23.68 0.60
N GLY A 241 1.89 -23.03 -0.13
CA GLY A 241 0.44 -23.05 0.18
C GLY A 241 -0.01 -22.39 1.50
N TYR A 242 0.91 -22.08 2.41
CA TYR A 242 0.69 -21.36 3.67
C TYR A 242 0.71 -19.83 3.50
N HIS A 243 1.21 -19.33 2.36
CA HIS A 243 1.54 -17.92 2.17
C HIS A 243 0.36 -16.98 1.90
N ARG A 244 -0.86 -17.49 1.67
CA ARG A 244 -2.09 -16.67 1.52
C ARG A 244 -2.51 -15.93 2.79
N ARG A 245 -1.65 -15.90 3.81
CA ARG A 245 -1.93 -15.42 5.17
C ARG A 245 -0.96 -14.32 5.60
N ILE A 246 0.04 -14.00 4.78
CA ILE A 246 1.06 -13.03 5.13
C ILE A 246 0.49 -11.61 4.99
N VAL A 247 0.60 -10.87 6.08
CA VAL A 247 0.40 -9.43 6.19
C VAL A 247 1.73 -8.82 6.57
N ASP A 248 2.26 -7.97 5.71
CA ASP A 248 3.50 -7.26 5.97
C ASP A 248 3.24 -5.76 6.19
N MET A 249 3.84 -5.21 7.24
CA MET A 249 3.75 -3.81 7.65
C MET A 249 5.07 -3.04 7.50
N HIS A 250 6.11 -3.71 7.01
CA HIS A 250 7.48 -3.24 6.86
C HIS A 250 7.83 -2.91 5.39
N PHE A 251 6.82 -2.66 4.54
CA PHE A 251 7.11 -2.22 3.18
C PHE A 251 7.28 -0.71 3.08
N GLU A 252 8.36 -0.31 2.41
CA GLU A 252 8.66 1.09 2.18
C GLU A 252 7.84 1.65 1.00
N PRO A 253 7.41 2.92 1.07
CA PRO A 253 6.60 3.55 0.03
C PRO A 253 7.13 3.48 -1.41
N PRO A 254 8.46 3.55 -1.68
CA PRO A 254 8.99 3.55 -3.05
C PRO A 254 8.92 2.20 -3.77
N TYR A 255 8.62 1.09 -3.07
CA TYR A 255 8.59 -0.22 -3.71
C TYR A 255 7.38 -0.39 -4.64
N ASP A 256 7.66 -0.79 -5.87
CA ASP A 256 6.63 -1.13 -6.86
C ASP A 256 6.05 -2.51 -6.56
N LEU A 257 4.82 -2.52 -6.04
CA LEU A 257 4.05 -3.74 -5.81
C LEU A 257 2.79 -3.73 -6.67
N TRP A 258 2.04 -4.82 -6.65
CA TRP A 258 0.68 -4.79 -7.19
C TRP A 258 -0.21 -3.85 -6.36
N VAL A 259 -1.24 -3.31 -6.99
CA VAL A 259 -2.30 -2.51 -6.36
C VAL A 259 -3.60 -2.94 -7.02
N ALA A 260 -4.60 -3.21 -6.19
CA ALA A 260 -5.95 -3.51 -6.64
C ALA A 260 -6.82 -2.25 -6.56
N LEU A 261 -7.43 -1.86 -7.68
CA LEU A 261 -8.35 -0.72 -7.78
C LEU A 261 -9.78 -1.16 -8.12
N PHE A 262 -10.77 -0.43 -7.59
CA PHE A 262 -12.20 -0.69 -7.77
C PHE A 262 -13.07 0.58 -7.91
#